data_AF-A0A8T3P8I9-F1
#
_entry.id   AF-A0A8T3P8I9-F1
#
_cell.length_a   1.000
_cell.length_b   1.000
_cell.length_c   1.000
_cell.angle_alpha   90.00
_cell.angle_beta   90.00
_cell.angle_gamma   90.00
#
_symmetry.space_group_name_H-M   'P 1'
#
loop_
_entity.id
_entity.type
_entity.pdbx_description
1 polymer ?
#
loop_
_entity_poly.entity_id
_entity_poly.type
_entity_poly.pdbx_seq_one_letter_code
_entity_poly.pdbx_strand_id
1 'polypeptide(L)'
;ATVDPEPPDSDGDGVFDEDEKIYGSDPENPDSTPEHRDYDSSFDRITCFDERDNDVDDFTDGRDPDCRPPDSDGDGISDEDEDRYGSDPNNSDSTPEHRDYDSSFDRSTCTDERDNDNDDFTDANDPDCGPLDSDGDGISDEDEDRYGSDPNEPDSTPEHRDYDSLTDRNTCFDERDNDGDGLADGADSDCASFSGP
;
A
#
# COMPACT_ATOMS: atom_id res chain seq x y z
N ALA A 1 -29.26 -35.99 -15.82
CA ALA A 1 -28.61 -34.80 -15.26
C ALA A 1 -28.14 -35.18 -13.88
N THR A 2 -26.84 -35.39 -13.70
CA THR A 2 -26.25 -35.33 -12.36
C THR A 2 -26.24 -33.85 -12.01
N VAL A 3 -27.21 -33.43 -11.19
CA VAL A 3 -27.08 -32.16 -10.48
C VAL A 3 -25.79 -32.29 -9.68
N ASP A 4 -24.89 -31.34 -9.88
CA ASP A 4 -23.76 -31.16 -8.97
C ASP A 4 -24.38 -31.02 -7.57
N PRO A 5 -23.98 -31.83 -6.56
CA PRO A 5 -24.49 -31.63 -5.22
C PRO A 5 -24.18 -30.19 -4.80
N GLU A 6 -25.17 -29.48 -4.25
CA GLU A 6 -24.90 -28.20 -3.60
C GLU A 6 -23.82 -28.43 -2.53
N PRO A 7 -22.86 -27.50 -2.39
CA PRO A 7 -21.86 -27.59 -1.34
C PRO A 7 -22.55 -27.69 0.03
N PRO A 8 -21.96 -28.42 0.98
CA PRO A 8 -22.56 -28.64 2.28
C PRO A 8 -22.69 -27.31 3.05
N ASP A 9 -23.80 -27.20 3.76
CA ASP A 9 -24.16 -26.15 4.72
C ASP A 9 -24.80 -26.91 5.89
N SER A 10 -23.98 -27.19 6.90
CA SER A 10 -24.24 -28.19 7.94
C SER A 10 -25.25 -27.70 8.98
N ASP A 11 -25.33 -26.40 9.22
CA ASP A 11 -26.25 -25.79 10.19
C ASP A 11 -27.42 -25.02 9.55
N GLY A 12 -27.36 -24.74 8.25
CA GLY A 12 -28.42 -24.15 7.46
C GLY A 12 -28.53 -22.63 7.59
N ASP A 13 -27.45 -21.94 7.93
CA ASP A 13 -27.43 -20.47 8.09
C ASP A 13 -27.24 -19.71 6.77
N GLY A 14 -26.84 -20.42 5.70
CA GLY A 14 -26.63 -19.90 4.36
C GLY A 14 -25.17 -19.57 4.00
N VAL A 15 -24.20 -19.98 4.81
CA VAL A 15 -22.77 -20.05 4.48
C VAL A 15 -22.39 -21.52 4.28
N PHE A 16 -21.46 -21.81 3.36
CA PHE A 16 -21.04 -23.20 3.11
C PHE A 16 -19.91 -23.61 4.06
N ASP A 17 -19.90 -24.87 4.50
CA ASP A 17 -18.91 -25.41 5.45
C ASP A 17 -17.44 -25.20 5.02
N GLU A 18 -17.19 -25.06 3.71
CA GLU A 18 -15.86 -24.78 3.18
C GLU A 18 -15.48 -23.31 3.34
N ASP A 19 -16.42 -22.38 3.12
CA ASP A 19 -16.19 -20.95 3.30
C ASP A 19 -15.99 -20.62 4.78
N GLU A 20 -16.83 -21.15 5.67
CA GLU A 20 -16.71 -20.94 7.12
C GLU A 20 -15.34 -21.35 7.66
N LYS A 21 -14.81 -22.50 7.22
CA LYS A 21 -13.46 -22.94 7.61
C LYS A 21 -12.34 -22.07 7.06
N ILE A 22 -12.54 -21.47 5.89
CA ILE A 22 -11.55 -20.57 5.27
C ILE A 22 -11.55 -19.23 6.01
N TYR A 23 -12.71 -18.76 6.47
CA TYR A 23 -12.94 -17.42 6.99
C TYR A 23 -13.33 -17.38 8.48
N GLY A 24 -12.92 -18.38 9.25
CA GLY A 24 -12.89 -18.30 10.72
C GLY A 24 -14.14 -18.76 11.50
N SER A 25 -15.27 -19.07 10.86
CA SER A 25 -16.53 -19.43 11.55
C SER A 25 -16.75 -20.93 11.78
N ASP A 26 -17.73 -21.29 12.63
CA ASP A 26 -18.07 -22.68 13.01
C ASP A 26 -19.21 -23.29 12.17
N PRO A 27 -18.93 -24.27 11.27
CA PRO A 27 -19.91 -24.86 10.36
C PRO A 27 -21.07 -25.63 11.00
N GLU A 28 -21.02 -25.87 12.30
CA GLU A 28 -22.09 -26.55 13.02
C GLU A 28 -22.95 -25.60 13.87
N ASN A 29 -22.68 -24.29 13.83
CA ASN A 29 -23.31 -23.28 14.68
C ASN A 29 -23.99 -22.17 13.85
N PRO A 30 -25.34 -22.17 13.73
CA PRO A 30 -26.04 -21.24 12.84
C PRO A 30 -26.08 -19.79 13.32
N ASP A 31 -25.48 -19.49 14.47
CA ASP A 31 -25.25 -18.14 14.97
C ASP A 31 -23.81 -17.65 14.67
N SER A 32 -22.94 -18.48 14.06
CA SER A 32 -21.53 -18.21 13.70
C SER A 32 -21.37 -18.13 12.19
N THR A 33 -21.21 -16.92 11.69
CA THR A 33 -20.92 -16.61 10.28
C THR A 33 -19.57 -15.90 10.19
N PRO A 34 -18.86 -15.93 9.04
CA PRO A 34 -17.53 -15.34 8.95
C PRO A 34 -17.44 -13.86 9.36
N GLU A 35 -16.45 -13.53 10.18
CA GLU A 35 -16.02 -12.18 10.53
C GLU A 35 -14.59 -11.92 10.01
N HIS A 36 -14.44 -11.82 8.69
CA HIS A 36 -13.10 -11.87 8.09
C HIS A 36 -12.93 -10.85 6.96
N ARG A 37 -11.80 -10.15 6.93
CA ARG A 37 -11.50 -9.09 5.93
C ARG A 37 -11.60 -9.59 4.49
N ASP A 38 -11.00 -10.75 4.21
CA ASP A 38 -11.07 -11.37 2.87
C ASP A 38 -12.47 -11.86 2.51
N TYR A 39 -13.29 -12.23 3.50
CA TYR A 39 -14.68 -12.62 3.27
C TYR A 39 -15.51 -11.41 2.84
N ASP A 40 -15.36 -10.29 3.55
CA ASP A 40 -15.98 -9.01 3.20
C ASP A 40 -15.63 -8.59 1.77
N SER A 41 -14.35 -8.70 1.43
CA SER A 41 -13.84 -8.34 0.09
C SER A 41 -14.31 -9.30 -1.01
N SER A 42 -14.37 -10.60 -0.73
CA SER A 42 -14.70 -11.63 -1.73
C SER A 42 -16.21 -11.74 -2.00
N PHE A 43 -17.04 -11.46 -1.00
CA PHE A 43 -18.48 -11.65 -1.05
C PHE A 43 -19.30 -10.34 -0.93
N ASP A 44 -18.64 -9.18 -0.95
CA ASP A 44 -19.27 -7.85 -0.81
C ASP A 44 -20.13 -7.77 0.46
N ARG A 45 -19.55 -8.24 1.58
CA ARG A 45 -20.13 -8.15 2.92
C ARG A 45 -19.40 -7.10 3.75
N ILE A 46 -19.96 -6.80 4.91
CA ILE A 46 -19.43 -5.82 5.87
C ILE A 46 -19.59 -6.41 7.27
N THR A 47 -18.90 -7.51 7.57
CA THR A 47 -18.89 -8.14 8.90
C THR A 47 -17.85 -7.50 9.80
N CYS A 48 -16.76 -6.96 9.25
CA CYS A 48 -15.68 -6.34 10.03
C CYS A 48 -15.95 -4.90 10.49
N PHE A 49 -17.14 -4.36 10.21
CA PHE A 49 -17.52 -2.98 10.56
C PHE A 49 -19.01 -2.83 10.91
N ASP A 50 -19.68 -3.90 11.33
CA ASP A 50 -21.11 -3.88 11.66
C ASP A 50 -21.44 -3.94 13.16
N GLU A 51 -20.42 -3.84 14.02
CA GLU A 51 -20.52 -3.87 15.48
C GLU A 51 -21.06 -5.19 16.04
N ARG A 52 -20.90 -6.29 15.29
CA ARG A 52 -21.31 -7.63 15.70
C ARG A 52 -20.12 -8.57 15.75
N ASP A 53 -20.20 -9.48 16.72
CA ASP A 53 -19.38 -10.68 16.81
C ASP A 53 -20.10 -11.74 15.98
N ASN A 54 -19.80 -11.77 14.68
CA ASN A 54 -20.48 -12.59 13.68
C ASN A 54 -20.04 -14.04 13.77
N ASP A 55 -18.80 -14.35 14.13
CA ASP A 55 -18.26 -15.70 14.23
C ASP A 55 -18.31 -16.28 15.66
N VAL A 56 -18.70 -15.46 16.64
CA VAL A 56 -18.97 -15.83 18.04
C VAL A 56 -17.70 -16.19 18.82
N ASP A 57 -16.61 -15.47 18.56
CA ASP A 57 -15.30 -15.69 19.17
C ASP A 57 -14.96 -14.69 20.31
N ASP A 58 -15.93 -13.82 20.68
CA ASP A 58 -15.85 -12.71 21.64
C ASP A 58 -15.09 -11.45 21.14
N PHE A 59 -14.64 -11.42 19.89
CA PHE A 59 -14.10 -10.22 19.24
C PHE A 59 -15.15 -9.54 18.34
N THR A 60 -14.82 -8.36 17.83
CA THR A 60 -15.79 -7.51 17.10
C THR A 60 -15.04 -6.50 16.26
N ASP A 61 -15.39 -6.43 14.98
CA ASP A 61 -14.86 -5.51 13.97
C ASP A 61 -13.32 -5.48 14.01
N GLY A 62 -12.72 -4.29 13.95
CA GLY A 62 -11.26 -4.14 14.04
C GLY A 62 -10.61 -4.59 15.36
N ARG A 63 -11.34 -5.10 16.35
CA ARG A 63 -10.74 -5.81 17.50
C ARG A 63 -10.54 -7.29 17.22
N ASP A 64 -11.23 -7.82 16.23
CA ASP A 64 -11.07 -9.15 15.70
C ASP A 64 -9.76 -9.24 14.88
N PRO A 65 -8.88 -10.22 15.17
CA PRO A 65 -7.70 -10.49 14.35
C PRO A 65 -8.00 -10.83 12.88
N ASP A 66 -9.10 -11.53 12.60
CA ASP A 66 -9.48 -11.97 11.25
C ASP A 66 -10.01 -10.79 10.39
N CYS A 67 -10.33 -9.67 11.05
CA CYS A 67 -10.61 -8.39 10.42
C CYS A 67 -9.38 -7.52 10.17
N ARG A 68 -8.19 -7.95 10.58
CA ARG A 68 -6.94 -7.20 10.39
C ARG A 68 -6.16 -7.73 9.19
N PRO A 69 -5.33 -6.88 8.56
CA PRO A 69 -4.27 -7.38 7.69
C PRO A 69 -3.39 -8.40 8.43
N PRO A 70 -2.80 -9.39 7.72
CA PRO A 70 -1.76 -10.25 8.29
C PRO A 70 -0.62 -9.43 8.92
N ASP A 71 -0.14 -9.92 10.06
CA ASP A 71 0.94 -9.37 10.89
C ASP A 71 1.68 -10.60 11.47
N SER A 72 2.73 -11.03 10.76
CA SER A 72 3.34 -12.34 10.90
C SER A 72 4.19 -12.47 12.18
N ASP A 73 4.70 -11.36 12.71
CA ASP A 73 5.48 -11.33 13.95
C ASP A 73 4.73 -10.74 15.16
N GLY A 74 3.59 -10.09 14.93
CA GLY A 74 2.70 -9.56 15.95
C GLY A 74 3.17 -8.24 16.57
N ASP A 75 3.98 -7.44 15.88
CA ASP A 75 4.46 -6.15 16.36
C ASP A 75 3.43 -5.00 16.19
N GLY A 76 2.36 -5.25 15.42
CA GLY A 76 1.27 -4.32 15.14
C GLY A 76 1.41 -3.53 13.84
N ILE A 77 2.38 -3.86 12.99
CA ILE A 77 2.52 -3.40 11.60
C ILE A 77 2.09 -4.57 10.69
N SER A 78 1.45 -4.27 9.57
CA SER A 78 1.00 -5.32 8.66
C SER A 78 2.14 -5.81 7.77
N ASP A 79 2.14 -7.10 7.42
CA ASP A 79 3.12 -7.67 6.47
C ASP A 79 3.19 -6.84 5.17
N GLU A 80 2.06 -6.30 4.72
CA GLU A 80 1.97 -5.45 3.53
C GLU A 80 2.68 -4.10 3.72
N ASP A 81 2.52 -3.46 4.88
CA ASP A 81 3.19 -2.19 5.18
C ASP A 81 4.69 -2.41 5.39
N GLU A 82 5.09 -3.50 6.05
CA GLU A 82 6.50 -3.85 6.24
C GLU A 82 7.20 -4.11 4.91
N ASP A 83 6.60 -4.92 4.03
CA ASP A 83 7.10 -5.17 2.68
C ASP A 83 7.17 -3.86 1.86
N ARG A 84 6.21 -2.95 2.04
CA ARG A 84 6.15 -1.66 1.32
C ARG A 84 7.24 -0.70 1.79
N TYR A 85 7.52 -0.67 3.09
CA TYR A 85 8.38 0.34 3.72
C TYR A 85 9.68 -0.21 4.29
N GLY A 86 10.11 -1.39 3.83
CA GLY A 86 11.49 -1.87 3.96
C GLY A 86 11.83 -2.69 5.20
N SER A 87 10.87 -3.08 6.05
CA SER A 87 11.13 -3.93 7.23
C SER A 87 10.89 -5.43 6.97
N ASP A 88 11.31 -6.30 7.90
CA ASP A 88 11.15 -7.76 7.82
C ASP A 88 9.86 -8.23 8.52
N PRO A 89 8.84 -8.73 7.79
CA PRO A 89 7.54 -9.11 8.36
C PRO A 89 7.56 -10.21 9.42
N ASN A 90 8.71 -10.87 9.60
CA ASN A 90 8.85 -12.00 10.53
C ASN A 90 9.73 -11.67 11.73
N ASN A 91 10.05 -10.39 11.94
CA ASN A 91 10.97 -9.95 12.97
C ASN A 91 10.48 -8.69 13.68
N SER A 92 9.87 -8.86 14.85
CA SER A 92 9.24 -7.78 15.61
C SER A 92 10.18 -6.67 16.11
N ASP A 93 11.50 -6.84 15.92
CA ASP A 93 12.52 -5.84 16.20
C ASP A 93 12.96 -5.08 14.91
N SER A 94 12.39 -5.40 13.74
CA SER A 94 12.52 -4.71 12.46
C SER A 94 11.21 -3.99 12.18
N THR A 95 11.24 -2.67 12.09
CA THR A 95 10.08 -1.83 11.82
C THR A 95 10.47 -0.76 10.79
N PRO A 96 9.55 -0.21 9.99
CA PRO A 96 9.93 0.63 8.86
C PRO A 96 10.75 1.88 9.20
N GLU A 97 11.85 2.08 8.47
CA GLU A 97 12.70 3.27 8.47
C GLU A 97 12.53 4.08 7.17
N HIS A 98 11.30 4.45 6.86
CA HIS A 98 10.97 5.05 5.56
C HIS A 98 10.35 6.44 5.70
N ARG A 99 10.76 7.38 4.84
CA ARG A 99 10.24 8.77 4.83
C ARG A 99 8.72 8.81 4.68
N ASP A 100 8.19 8.07 3.71
CA ASP A 100 6.75 8.03 3.43
C ASP A 100 5.96 7.39 4.57
N TYR A 101 6.54 6.38 5.23
CA TYR A 101 5.93 5.76 6.41
C TYR A 101 5.85 6.76 7.57
N ASP A 102 6.93 7.49 7.84
CA ASP A 102 6.97 8.56 8.83
C ASP A 102 5.89 9.63 8.57
N SER A 103 5.75 10.05 7.32
CA SER A 103 4.75 11.04 6.90
C SER A 103 3.31 10.51 7.03
N SER A 104 3.07 9.27 6.59
CA SER A 104 1.74 8.66 6.53
C SER A 104 1.20 8.27 7.91
N PHE A 105 2.09 7.87 8.83
CA PHE A 105 1.73 7.33 10.14
C PHE A 105 2.14 8.24 11.31
N ASP A 106 2.61 9.47 11.06
CA ASP A 106 3.09 10.44 12.07
C ASP A 106 4.15 9.82 13.00
N ARG A 107 5.12 9.15 12.38
CA ARG A 107 6.28 8.55 13.05
C ARG A 107 7.53 9.42 12.84
N SER A 108 8.66 8.99 13.40
CA SER A 108 9.92 9.72 13.31
C SER A 108 11.13 8.79 13.25
N THR A 109 10.97 7.62 12.61
CA THR A 109 12.02 6.60 12.50
C THR A 109 13.22 7.10 11.71
N CYS A 110 13.04 8.04 10.78
CA CYS A 110 14.14 8.66 10.04
C CYS A 110 14.91 9.76 10.80
N THR A 111 14.63 9.98 12.09
CA THR A 111 15.29 11.03 12.89
C THR A 111 15.57 10.65 14.34
N ASP A 112 15.45 9.37 14.69
CA ASP A 112 15.52 8.89 16.07
C ASP A 112 16.87 8.24 16.45
N GLU A 113 17.86 8.30 15.55
CA GLU A 113 19.21 7.74 15.70
C GLU A 113 19.23 6.22 15.88
N ARG A 114 18.24 5.52 15.31
CA ARG A 114 18.16 4.05 15.29
C ARG A 114 18.27 3.53 13.87
N ASP A 115 18.47 2.23 13.80
CA ASP A 115 18.39 1.38 12.62
C ASP A 115 17.14 0.52 12.89
N ASN A 116 15.99 1.02 12.46
CA ASN A 116 14.68 0.50 12.81
C ASN A 116 14.36 -0.74 11.97
N ASP A 117 14.76 -0.78 10.70
CA ASP A 117 14.52 -1.90 9.80
C ASP A 117 15.65 -2.96 9.83
N ASN A 118 16.79 -2.66 10.46
CA ASN A 118 17.98 -3.51 10.61
C ASN A 118 18.77 -3.73 9.31
N ASP A 119 18.88 -2.70 8.47
CA ASP A 119 19.60 -2.76 7.19
C ASP A 119 21.07 -2.27 7.27
N ASP A 120 21.55 -1.93 8.47
CA ASP A 120 22.85 -1.33 8.82
C ASP A 120 22.99 0.18 8.50
N PHE A 121 21.92 0.87 8.09
CA PHE A 121 21.84 2.32 7.95
C PHE A 121 20.98 2.96 9.05
N THR A 122 21.06 4.30 9.15
CA THR A 122 20.40 5.05 10.23
C THR A 122 20.04 6.45 9.74
N ASP A 123 18.82 6.90 9.99
CA ASP A 123 18.26 8.21 9.69
C ASP A 123 18.68 8.70 8.29
N ALA A 124 19.28 9.89 8.19
CA ALA A 124 19.72 10.49 6.94
C ALA A 124 20.86 9.76 6.20
N ASN A 125 21.45 8.71 6.79
CA ASN A 125 22.37 7.82 6.06
C ASN A 125 21.63 6.65 5.41
N ASP A 126 20.39 6.42 5.81
CA ASP A 126 19.49 5.45 5.23
C ASP A 126 18.93 5.97 3.89
N PRO A 127 19.01 5.18 2.80
CA PRO A 127 18.44 5.56 1.51
C PRO A 127 16.92 5.76 1.55
N ASP A 128 16.19 5.03 2.39
CA ASP A 128 14.72 5.03 2.49
C ASP A 128 14.21 6.23 3.32
N CYS A 129 15.12 6.91 4.01
CA CYS A 129 14.90 8.20 4.65
C CYS A 129 15.14 9.42 3.73
N GLY A 130 15.26 9.17 2.42
CA GLY A 130 15.35 10.18 1.37
C GLY A 130 14.19 11.20 1.36
N PRO A 131 14.18 12.12 0.38
CA PRO A 131 13.00 12.95 0.13
C PRO A 131 11.75 12.08 -0.12
N LEU A 132 10.57 12.64 0.16
CA LEU A 132 9.28 11.98 -0.09
C LEU A 132 9.16 11.61 -1.58
N ASP A 133 8.68 10.40 -1.88
CA ASP A 133 8.51 9.82 -3.22
C ASP A 133 7.21 8.99 -3.22
N SER A 134 6.08 9.67 -3.32
CA SER A 134 4.75 9.15 -2.97
C SER A 134 4.27 8.01 -3.89
N ASP A 135 4.79 7.89 -5.11
CA ASP A 135 4.48 6.80 -6.04
C ASP A 135 5.62 5.78 -6.24
N GLY A 136 6.80 6.06 -5.69
CA GLY A 136 7.95 5.17 -5.69
C GLY A 136 8.63 5.01 -7.04
N ASP A 137 8.52 5.98 -7.95
CA ASP A 137 9.15 5.94 -9.27
C ASP A 137 10.66 6.33 -9.23
N GLY A 138 11.15 6.82 -8.09
CA GLY A 138 12.51 7.26 -7.87
C GLY A 138 12.75 8.76 -8.15
N ILE A 139 11.69 9.56 -8.22
CA ILE A 139 11.70 11.02 -8.33
C ILE A 139 10.95 11.55 -7.11
N SER A 140 11.56 12.47 -6.36
CA SER A 140 10.90 13.00 -5.17
C SER A 140 9.72 13.90 -5.54
N ASP A 141 8.66 13.91 -4.71
CA ASP A 141 7.50 14.80 -4.85
C ASP A 141 7.90 16.27 -5.05
N GLU A 142 8.98 16.73 -4.37
CA GLU A 142 9.47 18.10 -4.51
C GLU A 142 9.99 18.42 -5.92
N ASP A 143 10.65 17.45 -6.56
CA ASP A 143 11.16 17.60 -7.92
C ASP A 143 10.04 17.43 -8.94
N GLU A 144 9.08 16.55 -8.70
CA GLU A 144 7.90 16.40 -9.57
C GLU A 144 7.04 17.67 -9.58
N ASP A 145 6.68 18.19 -8.40
CA ASP A 145 5.97 19.46 -8.26
C ASP A 145 6.74 20.62 -8.94
N ARG A 146 8.08 20.57 -8.89
CA ARG A 146 8.94 21.60 -9.46
C ARG A 146 9.01 21.52 -10.98
N TYR A 147 8.95 20.31 -11.54
CA TYR A 147 9.21 20.05 -12.95
C TYR A 147 7.99 19.49 -13.71
N GLY A 148 6.81 19.60 -13.12
CA GLY A 148 5.54 19.51 -13.85
C GLY A 148 4.88 18.13 -13.90
N SER A 149 5.38 17.13 -13.17
CA SER A 149 4.75 15.80 -13.09
C SER A 149 3.85 15.64 -11.85
N ASP A 150 2.94 14.66 -11.90
CA ASP A 150 2.07 14.26 -10.79
C ASP A 150 2.77 13.29 -9.82
N PRO A 151 3.00 13.68 -8.55
CA PRO A 151 3.75 12.87 -7.59
C PRO A 151 3.06 11.61 -7.06
N ASN A 152 1.89 11.28 -7.59
CA ASN A 152 1.14 10.09 -7.17
C ASN A 152 0.92 9.12 -8.33
N GLU A 153 1.55 9.35 -9.48
CA GLU A 153 1.35 8.59 -10.71
C GLU A 153 2.71 8.18 -11.29
N PRO A 154 3.17 6.93 -11.10
CA PRO A 154 4.57 6.54 -11.36
C PRO A 154 4.96 6.50 -12.84
N ASP A 155 3.98 6.65 -13.73
CA ASP A 155 4.20 6.79 -15.17
C ASP A 155 4.23 8.27 -15.62
N SER A 156 3.90 9.20 -14.71
CA SER A 156 3.99 10.65 -14.90
C SER A 156 5.33 11.13 -14.35
N THR A 157 6.29 11.35 -15.24
CA THR A 157 7.65 11.80 -14.90
C THR A 157 7.95 13.15 -15.54
N PRO A 158 8.90 13.96 -15.02
CA PRO A 158 9.11 15.32 -15.51
C PRO A 158 9.44 15.44 -17.01
N GLU A 159 8.65 16.24 -17.72
CA GLU A 159 8.90 16.68 -19.10
C GLU A 159 9.44 18.11 -19.13
N HIS A 160 10.56 18.34 -18.43
CA HIS A 160 11.05 19.69 -18.21
C HIS A 160 12.52 19.85 -18.60
N ARG A 161 12.81 20.93 -19.32
CA ARG A 161 14.16 21.20 -19.84
C ARG A 161 15.24 21.31 -18.75
N ASP A 162 14.90 21.98 -17.64
CA ASP A 162 15.85 22.13 -16.53
C ASP A 162 16.07 20.79 -15.82
N TYR A 163 15.06 19.93 -15.73
CA TYR A 163 15.20 18.59 -15.17
C TYR A 163 16.13 17.73 -16.01
N ASP A 164 15.93 17.71 -17.34
CA ASP A 164 16.85 17.07 -18.30
C ASP A 164 18.29 17.55 -18.13
N SER A 165 18.47 18.87 -17.94
CA SER A 165 19.80 19.47 -17.79
C SER A 165 20.49 19.12 -16.46
N LEU A 166 19.73 18.79 -15.42
CA LEU A 166 20.25 18.45 -14.09
C LEU A 166 20.51 16.95 -13.93
N THR A 167 19.67 16.12 -14.55
CA THR A 167 19.67 14.66 -14.38
C THR A 167 20.27 13.91 -15.57
N ASP A 168 20.56 14.60 -16.68
CA ASP A 168 20.91 14.01 -17.98
C ASP A 168 19.84 12.99 -18.48
N ARG A 169 18.60 13.07 -17.96
CA ARG A 169 17.42 12.50 -18.60
C ARG A 169 17.12 13.35 -19.85
N ASN A 170 16.50 12.76 -20.86
CA ASN A 170 16.33 13.39 -22.18
C ASN A 170 14.85 13.32 -22.56
N THR A 171 13.99 13.68 -21.60
CA THR A 171 12.54 13.59 -21.67
C THR A 171 11.97 14.56 -22.70
N CYS A 172 12.63 15.69 -22.94
CA CYS A 172 12.21 16.65 -23.96
C CYS A 172 12.51 16.26 -25.42
N PHE A 173 13.03 15.06 -25.68
CA PHE A 173 13.39 14.62 -27.04
C PHE A 173 13.21 13.10 -27.27
N ASP A 174 12.36 12.44 -26.49
CA ASP A 174 12.13 11.00 -26.57
C ASP A 174 10.78 10.59 -27.19
N GLU A 175 10.02 11.56 -27.71
CA GLU A 175 8.71 11.40 -28.36
C GLU A 175 7.60 10.88 -27.43
N ARG A 176 7.75 11.06 -26.12
CA ARG A 176 6.76 10.71 -25.10
C ARG A 176 6.22 11.97 -24.42
N ASP A 177 5.00 11.83 -23.93
CA ASP A 177 4.31 12.78 -23.06
C ASP A 177 4.54 12.26 -21.65
N ASN A 178 5.67 12.67 -21.06
CA ASN A 178 6.19 12.09 -19.84
C ASN A 178 5.44 12.60 -18.62
N ASP A 179 5.00 13.85 -18.61
CA ASP A 179 4.23 14.43 -17.48
C ASP A 179 2.70 14.30 -17.65
N GLY A 180 2.24 13.76 -18.78
CA GLY A 180 0.85 13.41 -19.01
C GLY A 180 -0.07 14.60 -19.28
N ASP A 181 0.49 15.77 -19.62
CA ASP A 181 -0.27 17.00 -19.87
C ASP A 181 -0.93 17.02 -21.27
N GLY A 182 -0.54 16.09 -22.15
CA GLY A 182 -1.04 15.94 -23.52
C GLY A 182 -0.13 16.55 -24.59
N LEU A 183 1.02 17.10 -24.23
CA LEU A 183 2.07 17.60 -25.11
C LEU A 183 3.33 16.74 -24.96
N ALA A 184 4.24 16.83 -25.94
CA ALA A 184 5.45 16.02 -25.96
C ALA A 184 6.60 16.79 -26.61
N ASP A 185 7.82 16.52 -26.17
CA ASP A 185 9.08 17.11 -26.57
C ASP A 185 8.99 18.65 -26.73
N GLY A 186 9.53 19.17 -27.83
CA GLY A 186 9.45 20.59 -28.16
C GLY A 186 8.04 21.13 -28.49
N ALA A 187 6.98 20.30 -28.44
CA ALA A 187 5.61 20.80 -28.43
C ALA A 187 5.16 21.20 -27.02
N ASP A 188 5.75 20.58 -26.01
CA ASP A 188 5.56 20.93 -24.61
C ASP A 188 6.24 22.28 -24.27
N SER A 189 5.58 23.07 -23.41
CA SER A 189 6.06 24.41 -23.05
C SER A 189 7.16 24.43 -22.01
N ASP A 190 7.25 23.40 -21.19
CA ASP A 190 8.26 23.18 -20.15
C ASP A 190 9.56 22.61 -20.74
N CYS A 191 9.48 22.02 -21.93
CA CYS A 191 10.63 21.73 -22.79
C CYS A 191 11.15 22.93 -23.61
N ALA A 192 10.33 23.98 -23.76
CA ALA A 192 10.72 25.17 -24.50
C ALA A 192 11.82 25.94 -23.75
N SER A 193 12.87 26.38 -24.46
CA SER A 193 13.87 27.25 -23.84
C SER A 193 13.20 28.53 -23.33
N PHE A 194 13.41 28.89 -22.06
CA PHE A 194 13.17 30.25 -21.57
C PHE A 194 13.89 31.24 -22.50
N SER A 195 13.16 31.77 -23.47
CA SER A 195 13.56 32.96 -24.21
C SER A 195 13.21 34.14 -23.31
N GLY A 196 14.02 34.34 -22.26
CA GLY A 196 13.93 35.52 -21.42
C GLY A 196 14.14 36.79 -22.26
N PRO A 197 13.36 37.88 -21.99
CA PRO A 197 13.43 39.13 -22.73
C PRO A 197 14.75 39.90 -22.56
#